data_AF-A0A965MWN7-F1
#
_entry.id   AF-A0A965MWN7-F1
#
_cell.length_a   1.000
_cell.length_b   1.000
_cell.length_c   1.000
_cell.angle_alpha   90.00
_cell.angle_beta   90.00
_cell.angle_gamma   90.00
#
_symmetry.space_group_name_H-M   'P 1'
#
loop_
_entity.id
_entity.type
_entity.pdbx_description
1 polymer ?
#
loop_
_entity_poly.entity_id
_entity_poly.type
_entity_poly.pdbx_seq_one_letter_code
_entity_poly.pdbx_strand_id
1 'polypeptide(L)'
;LALSAFSAYFAVKYHEGATFDADTGVSHEVTEVKNEQGRGTEVDLWTGCYTPRELRLLMEKVGMAVDHIYSVEPGRYVADPPSVETPEFLLIASATPFRR
;
A
#
# COMPACT_ATOMS: atom_id res chain seq x y z
N LEU A 1 -3.71 11.13 11.55
CA LEU A 1 -2.75 10.39 10.70
C LEU A 1 -3.33 10.32 9.30
N ALA A 2 -2.53 10.62 8.29
CA ALA A 2 -2.79 10.27 6.90
C ALA A 2 -1.66 9.34 6.45
N LEU A 3 -2.01 8.17 5.93
CA LEU A 3 -1.05 7.11 5.54
C LEU A 3 -1.46 6.58 4.17
N SER A 4 -0.54 6.57 3.21
CA SER A 4 -0.71 5.78 1.97
C SER A 4 -0.07 4.41 2.13
N ALA A 5 -0.71 3.40 1.53
CA ALA A 5 -0.23 2.03 1.52
C ALA A 5 -0.54 1.38 0.18
N PHE A 6 0.40 0.60 -0.36
CA PHE A 6 0.20 -0.10 -1.63
C PHE A 6 -0.84 -1.22 -1.47
N SER A 7 -1.70 -1.39 -2.47
CA SER A 7 -2.82 -2.32 -2.46
C SER A 7 -2.37 -3.75 -2.78
N ALA A 8 -2.56 -4.67 -1.83
CA ALA A 8 -2.30 -6.09 -2.05
C ALA A 8 -3.19 -6.68 -3.17
N TYR A 9 -4.42 -6.17 -3.30
CA TYR A 9 -5.33 -6.62 -4.37
C TYR A 9 -4.80 -6.24 -5.75
N PHE A 10 -4.30 -5.00 -5.88
CA PHE A 10 -3.75 -4.51 -7.12
C PHE A 10 -2.46 -5.25 -7.49
N ALA A 11 -1.55 -5.44 -6.52
CA ALA A 11 -0.32 -6.20 -6.70
C ALA A 11 -0.59 -7.60 -7.26
N VAL A 12 -1.47 -8.37 -6.61
CA VAL A 12 -1.81 -9.74 -7.02
C VAL A 12 -2.48 -9.78 -8.40
N LYS A 13 -3.29 -8.77 -8.75
CA LYS A 13 -4.04 -8.75 -10.00
C LYS A 13 -3.19 -8.30 -11.20
N TYR A 14 -2.29 -7.34 -11.01
CA TYR A 14 -1.65 -6.62 -12.12
C TYR A 14 -0.14 -6.74 -12.18
N HIS A 15 0.56 -7.10 -11.10
CA HIS A 15 2.02 -7.23 -11.13
C HIS A 15 2.46 -8.63 -11.55
N GLU A 16 2.16 -9.01 -12.79
CA GLU A 16 2.44 -10.36 -13.32
C GLU A 16 3.94 -10.72 -13.35
N GLY A 17 4.82 -9.72 -13.41
CA GLY A 17 6.27 -9.90 -13.37
C GLY A 17 6.86 -10.03 -11.96
N ALA A 18 6.05 -9.83 -10.92
CA ALA A 18 6.48 -9.89 -9.52
C ALA A 18 6.04 -11.20 -8.87
N THR A 19 6.83 -11.68 -7.91
CA THR A 19 6.43 -12.77 -7.02
C THR A 19 5.76 -12.18 -5.77
N PHE A 20 4.52 -12.55 -5.50
CA PHE A 20 3.81 -12.11 -4.29
C PHE A 20 3.87 -13.17 -3.19
N ASP A 21 4.55 -12.86 -2.08
CA ASP A 21 4.52 -13.66 -0.87
C ASP A 21 3.25 -13.34 -0.06
N ALA A 22 2.29 -14.26 -0.11
CA ALA A 22 1.00 -14.12 0.54
C ALA A 22 1.05 -14.24 2.08
N ASP A 23 2.12 -14.82 2.66
CA ASP A 23 2.25 -14.94 4.12
C ASP A 23 2.70 -13.60 4.72
N THR A 24 3.65 -12.94 4.07
CA THR A 24 4.22 -11.68 4.54
C THR A 24 3.58 -10.43 3.94
N GLY A 25 2.80 -10.59 2.86
CA GLY A 25 2.19 -9.48 2.12
C GLY A 25 3.21 -8.67 1.30
N VAL A 26 4.31 -9.30 0.86
CA VAL A 26 5.40 -8.63 0.14
C VAL A 26 5.40 -9.01 -1.33
N SER A 27 5.41 -7.99 -2.21
CA SER A 27 5.63 -8.15 -3.64
C SER A 27 7.12 -7.94 -3.95
N HIS A 28 7.75 -8.95 -4.56
CA HIS A 28 9.15 -8.92 -5.00
C HIS A 28 9.22 -8.81 -6.53
N GLU A 29 9.88 -7.78 -7.01
CA GLU A 29 10.14 -7.54 -8.44
C GLU A 29 11.63 -7.33 -8.65
N VAL A 30 12.17 -7.84 -9.76
CA VAL A 30 13.52 -7.51 -10.23
C VAL A 30 13.37 -6.54 -11.40
N THR A 31 13.99 -5.37 -11.30
CA THR A 31 13.91 -4.33 -12.34
C THR A 31 15.29 -3.77 -12.68
N GLU A 32 15.38 -3.03 -13.78
CA GLU A 32 16.63 -2.38 -14.23
C GLU A 32 16.59 -0.88 -13.89
N VAL A 33 17.57 -0.42 -13.10
CA VAL A 33 17.80 1.01 -12.87
C VAL A 33 18.98 1.47 -13.71
N LYS A 34 18.81 2.60 -14.42
CA LYS A 34 19.86 3.18 -15.27
C LYS A 34 20.53 4.35 -14.59
N ASN A 35 21.85 4.41 -14.70
CA ASN A 35 22.62 5.58 -14.28
C ASN A 35 22.50 6.73 -15.30
N GLU A 36 23.12 7.89 -15.01
CA GLU A 36 23.10 9.07 -15.88
C GLU A 36 23.68 8.82 -17.28
N GLN A 37 24.52 7.80 -17.44
CA GLN A 37 25.13 7.40 -18.72
C GLN A 37 24.29 6.34 -19.46
N GLY A 38 23.11 5.99 -18.93
CA GLY A 38 22.20 5.00 -19.49
C GLY A 38 22.58 3.54 -19.22
N ARG A 39 23.61 3.26 -18.42
CA ARG A 39 24.02 1.90 -18.06
C ARG A 39 23.08 1.32 -17.00
N GLY A 40 22.49 0.18 -17.31
CA GLY A 40 21.57 -0.53 -16.43
C GLY A 40 22.25 -1.35 -15.33
N THR A 41 21.54 -1.53 -14.23
CA THR A 41 21.88 -2.46 -13.15
C THR A 41 20.58 -3.07 -12.64
N GLU A 42 20.53 -4.40 -12.56
CA GLU A 42 19.40 -5.09 -11.93
C GLU A 42 19.37 -4.81 -10.43
N VAL A 43 18.18 -4.53 -9.93
CA VAL A 43 17.91 -4.29 -8.51
C VAL A 43 16.64 -5.02 -8.09
N ASP A 44 16.64 -5.51 -6.85
CA ASP A 44 15.47 -6.08 -6.21
C ASP A 44 14.62 -4.98 -5.57
N LEU A 45 13.31 -5.00 -5.86
CA LEU A 45 12.29 -4.19 -5.22
C LEU A 45 11.39 -5.05 -4.35
N TRP A 46 11.28 -4.68 -3.07
CA TRP A 46 10.45 -5.36 -2.08
C TRP A 46 9.39 -4.39 -1.58
N THR A 47 8.13 -4.63 -1.95
CA THR A 47 7.01 -3.74 -1.63
C THR A 47 6.05 -4.40 -0.66
N GLY A 48 5.91 -3.83 0.54
CA GLY A 48 4.86 -4.22 1.48
C GLY A 48 3.49 -3.77 0.99
N CYS A 49 2.58 -4.72 0.82
CA CYS A 49 1.25 -4.51 0.28
C CYS A 49 0.19 -4.85 1.33
N TYR A 50 -0.89 -4.08 1.37
CA TYR A 50 -1.88 -4.18 2.44
C TYR A 50 -3.29 -4.25 1.88
N THR A 51 -4.16 -4.93 2.63
CA THR A 51 -5.61 -4.86 2.46
C THR A 51 -6.21 -3.79 3.37
N PRO A 52 -7.40 -3.25 3.03
CA PRO A 52 -8.12 -2.34 3.93
C PRO A 52 -8.46 -2.98 5.30
N ARG A 53 -8.55 -4.31 5.37
CA ARG A 53 -8.81 -5.02 6.64
C ARG A 53 -7.58 -4.96 7.54
N GLU A 54 -6.40 -5.27 7.02
CA GLU A 54 -5.14 -5.21 7.78
C GLU A 54 -4.85 -3.80 8.26
N LEU A 55 -5.06 -2.78 7.42
CA LEU A 55 -4.85 -1.39 7.83
C LEU A 55 -5.73 -1.00 9.03
N ARG A 56 -6.99 -1.46 9.08
CA ARG A 56 -7.85 -1.24 10.26
C ARG A 56 -7.32 -1.95 11.51
N LEU A 57 -6.89 -3.20 11.37
CA LEU A 57 -6.31 -3.97 12.49
C LEU A 57 -5.02 -3.33 13.02
N LEU A 58 -4.18 -2.79 12.14
CA LEU A 58 -2.96 -2.07 12.51
C LEU A 58 -3.28 -0.79 13.29
N MET A 59 -4.25 0.00 12.82
CA MET A 59 -4.65 1.24 13.50
C MET A 59 -5.27 0.96 14.88
N GLU A 60 -6.11 -0.07 14.99
CA GLU A 60 -6.68 -0.50 16.27
C GLU A 60 -5.58 -0.88 17.26
N LYS A 61 -4.57 -1.65 16.83
CA LYS A 61 -3.43 -2.06 17.66
C LYS A 61 -2.62 -0.88 18.22
N VAL A 62 -2.64 0.27 17.55
CA VAL A 62 -1.95 1.49 17.99
C VAL A 62 -2.88 2.53 18.64
N GLY A 63 -4.14 2.16 18.93
CA GLY A 63 -5.10 3.04 19.61
C GLY A 63 -5.63 4.18 18.75
N MET A 64 -5.71 3.97 17.42
CA MET A 64 -6.26 4.94 16.49
C MET A 64 -7.60 4.46 15.90
N ALA A 65 -8.55 5.38 15.79
CA ALA A 65 -9.81 5.16 15.10
C ALA A 65 -9.63 5.47 13.61
N VAL A 66 -9.98 4.52 12.74
CA VAL A 66 -9.98 4.75 11.29
C VAL A 66 -11.21 5.56 10.91
N ASP A 67 -10.99 6.77 10.41
CA ASP A 67 -12.05 7.64 9.91
C ASP A 67 -12.45 7.21 8.50
N HIS A 68 -11.46 7.05 7.61
CA HIS A 68 -11.68 6.68 6.21
C HIS A 68 -10.54 5.83 5.65
N ILE A 69 -10.88 5.01 4.64
CA ILE A 69 -9.91 4.38 3.73
C ILE A 69 -10.43 4.63 2.32
N TYR A 70 -9.64 5.30 1.49
CA TYR A 70 -9.98 5.62 0.11
C TYR A 70 -9.06 4.90 -0.86
N SER A 71 -9.59 4.56 -2.03
CA SER A 71 -8.79 4.15 -3.19
C SER A 71 -8.20 5.37 -3.87
N VAL A 72 -6.89 5.36 -4.10
CA VAL A 72 -6.18 6.48 -4.74
C VAL A 72 -5.11 5.96 -5.71
N GLU A 73 -4.57 6.88 -6.52
CA GLU A 73 -3.39 6.66 -7.36
C GLU A 73 -2.42 7.84 -7.19
N PRO A 74 -1.11 7.66 -7.43
CA PRO A 74 -0.14 8.74 -7.36
C PRO A 74 -0.59 9.99 -8.13
N GLY A 75 -0.74 11.10 -7.41
CA GLY A 75 -1.19 12.38 -7.99
C GLY A 75 -2.70 12.57 -8.07
N ARG A 76 -3.53 11.58 -7.69
CA ARG A 76 -4.99 11.71 -7.64
C ARG A 76 -5.56 11.18 -6.32
N TYR A 77 -5.73 12.10 -5.38
CA TYR A 77 -6.30 11.85 -4.07
C TYR A 77 -7.79 12.17 -4.06
N VAL A 78 -8.60 11.15 -4.29
CA VAL A 78 -10.08 11.24 -4.32
C VAL A 78 -10.69 10.39 -3.21
N ALA A 79 -11.93 10.70 -2.85
CA ALA A 79 -12.66 10.00 -1.79
C ALA A 79 -13.39 8.74 -2.31
N ASP A 80 -12.74 7.98 -3.20
CA ASP A 80 -13.34 6.79 -3.81
C ASP A 80 -13.31 5.60 -2.83
N PRO A 81 -14.32 4.73 -2.83
CA PRO A 81 -14.36 3.58 -1.93
C PRO A 81 -13.22 2.60 -2.22
N PRO A 82 -12.78 1.79 -1.24
CA PRO A 82 -11.76 0.76 -1.43
C PRO A 82 -12.09 -0.19 -2.59
N SER A 83 -11.14 -0.37 -3.49
CA SER A 83 -11.25 -1.14 -4.73
C SER A 83 -10.04 -2.05 -4.90
N VAL A 84 -10.18 -3.05 -5.76
CA VAL A 84 -9.06 -3.89 -6.24
C VAL A 84 -8.36 -3.28 -7.47
N GLU A 85 -8.94 -2.22 -8.04
CA GLU A 85 -8.52 -1.62 -9.31
C GLU A 85 -7.54 -0.46 -9.16
N THR A 86 -7.26 -0.02 -7.92
CA THR A 86 -6.37 1.11 -7.65
C THR A 86 -5.10 0.66 -6.92
N PRO A 87 -3.94 1.25 -7.24
CA PRO A 87 -2.66 0.82 -6.70
C PRO A 87 -2.48 1.15 -5.22
N GLU A 88 -3.18 2.16 -4.68
CA GLU A 88 -2.97 2.62 -3.31
C GLU A 88 -4.27 2.77 -2.52
N PHE A 89 -4.16 2.60 -1.20
CA PHE A 89 -5.13 3.03 -0.23
C PHE A 89 -4.61 4.25 0.55
N LEU A 90 -5.43 5.29 0.65
CA LEU A 90 -5.22 6.40 1.58
C LEU A 90 -6.07 6.19 2.84
N LEU A 91 -5.41 5.92 3.97
CA LEU A 91 -6.03 5.81 5.28
C LEU A 91 -5.97 7.15 6.02
N ILE A 92 -7.11 7.58 6.56
CA ILE A 92 -7.24 8.71 7.47
C ILE A 92 -7.70 8.17 8.83
N ALA A 93 -6.97 8.51 9.88
CA ALA A 93 -7.27 8.07 11.24
C ALA A 93 -7.03 9.17 12.28
N SER A 94 -7.85 9.14 13.32
CA SER A 94 -7.81 10.03 14.47
C SER A 94 -7.40 9.25 15.73
N ALA A 95 -6.76 9.93 16.69
CA ALA A 95 -6.49 9.31 17.98
C ALA A 95 -7.81 8.98 18.67
N THR A 96 -7.98 7.76 19.19
CA THR A 96 -9.18 7.45 19.98
C THR A 96 -9.14 8.31 21.25
N PRO A 97 -10.19 9.09 21.56
CA PRO A 97 -10.20 9.88 22.79
C PRO A 97 -10.04 8.93 23.98
N PHE A 98 -9.08 9.24 24.85
CA PHE A 98 -8.81 8.47 26.06
C PHE A 98 -10.09 8.42 26.90
N ARG A 99 -10.77 7.27 26.92
CA ARG A 99 -11.88 7.05 27.87
C ARG A 99 -11.26 6.86 29.25
N ARG A 100 -11.44 7.86 30.11
CA ARG A 100 -11.18 7.77 31.56
C ARG A 100 -12.18 6.82 32.22
#